data_AF-A0A2E3WF58-F1
#
_entry.id   AF-A0A2E3WF58-F1
#
_cell.length_a   1.000
_cell.length_b   1.000
_cell.length_c   1.000
_cell.angle_alpha   90.00
_cell.angle_beta   90.00
_cell.angle_gamma   90.00
#
_symmetry.space_group_name_H-M   'P 1'
#
loop_
_entity.id
_entity.type
_entity.pdbx_description
1 polymer ?
#
loop_
_entity_poly.entity_id
_entity_poly.type
_entity_poly.pdbx_seq_one_letter_code
_entity_poly.pdbx_strand_id
1 'polypeptide(L)'
;MNALLDTFRWLGQGQRLIKIVLGVLVVISALGVVGASHETRSMYSELQALHKEQDDLESEYGKLLLEQSAWSNNTRVDEIARNELNMVPPEVSKIIVVRK
;
A
#
# COMPACT_ATOMS: atom_id res chain seq x y z
N MET A 1 -64.67 -35.13 -2.89
CA MET A 1 -63.92 -34.25 -3.80
C MET A 1 -63.40 -32.96 -3.12
N ASN A 2 -63.19 -32.95 -1.79
CA ASN A 2 -62.68 -31.76 -1.07
C ASN A 2 -61.27 -32.00 -0.46
N ALA A 3 -60.89 -33.26 -0.21
CA ALA A 3 -59.58 -33.61 0.35
C ALA A 3 -58.38 -33.31 -0.57
N LEU A 4 -58.60 -33.22 -1.88
CA LEU A 4 -57.54 -32.91 -2.87
C LEU A 4 -57.21 -31.41 -2.97
N LEU A 5 -58.11 -30.53 -2.51
CA LEU A 5 -57.88 -29.07 -2.53
C LEU A 5 -57.21 -28.59 -1.23
N ASP A 6 -57.45 -29.27 -0.11
CA ASP A 6 -56.85 -28.92 1.18
C ASP A 6 -55.36 -29.28 1.25
N THR A 7 -54.95 -30.38 0.61
CA THR A 7 -53.52 -30.73 0.45
C THR A 7 -52.78 -29.69 -0.39
N PHE A 8 -53.43 -29.12 -1.42
CA PHE A 8 -52.87 -28.04 -2.23
C PHE A 8 -52.76 -26.71 -1.45
N ARG A 9 -53.72 -26.41 -0.56
CA ARG A 9 -53.65 -25.25 0.36
C ARG A 9 -52.57 -25.39 1.44
N TRP A 10 -52.30 -26.59 1.94
CA TRP A 10 -51.23 -26.84 2.92
C TRP A 10 -49.84 -26.61 2.31
N LEU A 11 -49.64 -26.99 1.04
CA LEU A 11 -48.42 -26.71 0.29
C LEU A 11 -48.18 -25.19 0.08
N GLY A 12 -49.26 -24.41 -0.14
CA GLY A 12 -49.19 -22.96 -0.34
C GLY A 12 -48.95 -22.14 0.93
N GLN A 13 -49.31 -22.65 2.12
CA GLN A 13 -49.08 -21.95 3.39
C GLN A 13 -47.59 -21.96 3.80
N GLY A 14 -46.89 -23.10 3.66
CA GLY A 14 -45.46 -23.18 3.95
C GLY A 14 -44.62 -22.30 3.03
N GLN A 15 -45.00 -22.18 1.75
CA GLN A 15 -44.28 -21.35 0.78
C GLN A 15 -44.28 -19.86 1.11
N ARG A 16 -45.33 -19.34 1.77
CA ARG A 16 -45.38 -17.93 2.18
C ARG A 16 -44.38 -17.62 3.28
N LEU A 17 -44.29 -18.49 4.28
CA LEU A 17 -43.34 -18.35 5.38
C LEU A 17 -41.89 -18.42 4.90
N ILE A 18 -41.58 -19.35 3.98
CA ILE A 18 -40.25 -19.49 3.39
C ILE A 18 -39.81 -18.19 2.69
N LYS A 19 -40.70 -17.56 1.91
CA LYS A 19 -40.39 -16.30 1.23
C LYS A 19 -40.11 -15.16 2.22
N ILE A 20 -40.88 -15.08 3.30
CA ILE A 20 -40.66 -14.07 4.35
C ILE A 20 -39.32 -14.30 5.05
N VAL A 21 -39.02 -15.55 5.41
CA VAL A 21 -37.74 -15.91 6.06
C VAL A 21 -36.55 -15.59 5.15
N LEU A 22 -36.63 -15.93 3.86
CA LEU A 22 -35.62 -15.56 2.88
C LEU A 22 -35.44 -14.04 2.77
N GLY A 23 -36.54 -13.29 2.72
CA GLY A 23 -36.49 -11.83 2.70
C GLY A 23 -35.79 -11.26 3.92
N VAL A 24 -36.12 -11.78 5.12
CA VAL A 24 -35.47 -11.37 6.38
C VAL A 24 -33.98 -11.72 6.37
N LEU A 25 -33.60 -12.92 5.90
CA LEU A 25 -32.19 -13.32 5.79
C LEU A 25 -31.40 -12.41 4.85
N VAL A 26 -31.99 -12.01 3.71
CA VAL A 26 -31.36 -11.05 2.78
C VAL A 26 -31.17 -9.69 3.43
N VAL A 27 -32.16 -9.20 4.17
CA VAL A 27 -32.06 -7.92 4.90
C VAL A 27 -30.95 -7.99 5.96
N ILE A 28 -30.89 -9.07 6.74
CA ILE A 28 -29.84 -9.29 7.74
C ILE A 28 -28.46 -9.34 7.06
N SER A 29 -28.33 -10.05 5.94
CA SER A 29 -27.09 -10.11 5.17
C SER A 29 -26.67 -8.72 4.67
N ALA A 30 -27.60 -7.94 4.12
CA ALA A 30 -27.31 -6.58 3.66
C ALA A 30 -26.84 -5.67 4.79
N LEU A 31 -27.48 -5.72 5.96
CA LEU A 31 -27.04 -4.97 7.14
C LEU A 31 -25.67 -5.42 7.63
N GLY A 32 -25.39 -6.72 7.60
CA GLY A 32 -24.07 -7.27 7.94
C GLY A 32 -22.97 -6.75 7.01
N VAL A 33 -23.21 -6.72 5.69
CA VAL A 33 -22.27 -6.16 4.71
C VAL A 33 -22.03 -4.66 4.94
N VAL A 34 -23.07 -3.90 5.26
CA VAL A 34 -22.94 -2.46 5.57
C VAL A 34 -22.10 -2.25 6.84
N GLY A 35 -22.33 -3.05 7.89
CA GLY A 35 -21.54 -3.02 9.12
C GLY A 35 -20.07 -3.34 8.85
N ALA A 36 -19.79 -4.43 8.13
CA ALA A 36 -18.44 -4.82 7.74
C ALA A 36 -17.76 -3.72 6.90
N SER A 37 -18.49 -3.07 6.00
CA SER A 37 -17.96 -1.95 5.20
C SER A 37 -17.58 -0.75 6.06
N HIS A 38 -18.38 -0.43 7.09
CA HIS A 38 -18.08 0.66 8.01
C HIS A 38 -16.82 0.38 8.83
N GLU A 39 -16.71 -0.82 9.39
CA GLU A 39 -15.53 -1.25 10.15
C GLU A 39 -14.27 -1.28 9.28
N THR A 40 -14.41 -1.79 8.04
CA THR A 40 -13.33 -1.79 7.06
C THR A 40 -12.78 -0.38 6.83
N ARG A 41 -13.64 0.65 6.72
CA ARG A 41 -13.16 2.03 6.50
C ARG A 41 -12.28 2.54 7.65
N SER A 42 -12.61 2.20 8.90
CA SER A 42 -11.81 2.62 10.05
C SER A 42 -10.45 1.93 10.07
N MET A 43 -10.44 0.60 9.93
CA MET A 43 -9.19 -0.18 9.89
C MET A 43 -8.30 0.21 8.72
N TYR A 44 -8.90 0.52 7.56
CA TYR A 44 -8.15 0.94 6.38
C TYR A 44 -7.53 2.34 6.57
N SER A 45 -8.18 3.24 7.30
CA SER A 45 -7.61 4.56 7.60
C SER A 45 -6.32 4.46 8.43
N GLU A 46 -6.29 3.57 9.42
CA GLU A 46 -5.12 3.36 10.25
C GLU A 46 -3.98 2.72 9.45
N LEU A 47 -4.29 1.71 8.63
CA LEU A 47 -3.33 1.10 7.73
C LEU A 47 -2.72 2.11 6.76
N GLN A 48 -3.54 3.00 6.19
CA GLN A 48 -3.09 4.05 5.28
C GLN A 48 -2.16 5.06 5.99
N ALA A 49 -2.40 5.37 7.26
CA ALA A 49 -1.51 6.25 8.03
C ALA A 49 -0.13 5.61 8.24
N LEU A 50 -0.09 4.33 8.59
CA LEU A 50 1.18 3.60 8.77
C LEU A 50 1.96 3.45 7.47
N HIS A 51 1.29 3.14 6.34
CA HIS A 51 1.94 3.12 5.04
C HIS A 51 2.50 4.48 4.66
N LYS A 52 1.76 5.56 4.95
CA LYS A 52 2.24 6.91 4.69
C LYS A 52 3.52 7.22 5.48
N GLU A 53 3.59 6.82 6.75
CA GLU A 53 4.80 6.98 7.56
C GLU A 53 5.98 6.19 6.99
N GLN A 54 5.74 4.95 6.55
CA GLN A 54 6.75 4.14 5.88
C GLN A 54 7.26 4.82 4.60
N ASP A 55 6.38 5.31 3.73
CA ASP A 55 6.74 6.00 2.49
C ASP A 55 7.58 7.26 2.76
N ASP A 56 7.18 8.04 3.78
CA ASP A 56 7.89 9.26 4.17
C ASP A 56 9.32 8.92 4.68
N LEU A 57 9.47 7.87 5.48
CA LEU A 57 10.78 7.38 5.96
C LEU A 57 11.66 6.82 4.83
N GLU A 58 11.09 6.07 3.89
CA GLU A 58 11.83 5.52 2.74
C GLU A 58 12.36 6.65 1.85
N SER A 59 11.55 7.71 1.66
CA SER A 59 11.98 8.91 0.95
C SER A 59 13.16 9.59 1.65
N GLU A 60 13.10 9.74 2.97
CA GLU A 60 14.17 10.34 3.75
C GLU A 60 15.45 9.50 3.69
N TYR A 61 15.34 8.18 3.86
CA TYR A 61 16.46 7.26 3.72
C TYR A 61 17.11 7.34 2.34
N GLY A 62 16.31 7.42 1.27
CA GLY A 62 16.80 7.62 -0.09
C GLY A 62 17.61 8.91 -0.25
N LYS A 63 17.14 10.02 0.36
CA LYS A 63 17.89 11.29 0.35
C LYS A 63 19.21 11.17 1.10
N LEU A 64 19.20 10.58 2.29
CA LEU A 64 20.40 10.36 3.09
C LEU A 64 21.41 9.47 2.35
N LEU A 65 20.95 8.45 1.64
CA LEU A 65 21.82 7.58 0.84
C LEU A 65 22.48 8.35 -0.31
N LEU A 66 21.73 9.24 -0.98
CA LEU A 66 22.28 10.11 -2.02
C LEU A 66 23.33 11.07 -1.44
N GLU A 67 23.04 11.69 -0.30
CA GLU A 67 24.00 12.53 0.42
C GLU A 67 25.28 11.74 0.78
N GLN A 68 25.13 10.54 1.35
CA GLN A 68 26.27 9.69 1.70
C GLN A 68 27.07 9.26 0.46
N SER A 69 26.40 8.90 -0.63
CA SER A 69 27.07 8.47 -1.87
C SER A 69 27.90 9.60 -2.50
N ALA A 70 27.42 10.84 -2.42
CA ALA A 70 28.13 12.02 -2.90
C ALA A 70 29.43 12.26 -2.11
N TRP A 71 29.44 11.94 -0.81
CA TRP A 71 30.59 12.12 0.07
C TRP A 71 31.56 10.94 0.00
N SER A 72 31.06 9.71 -0.13
CA SER A 72 31.88 8.49 -0.04
C SER A 72 32.76 8.26 -1.27
N ASN A 73 32.25 8.51 -2.48
CA ASN A 73 33.00 8.21 -3.70
C ASN A 73 34.12 9.23 -4.00
N ASN A 74 33.89 10.52 -3.70
CA ASN A 74 34.89 11.55 -3.96
C ASN A 74 35.91 11.69 -2.83
N THR A 75 35.47 11.65 -1.56
CA THR A 75 36.38 11.90 -0.43
C THR A 75 37.42 10.79 -0.28
N ARG A 76 37.00 9.53 -0.42
CA ARG A 76 37.92 8.39 -0.29
C ARG A 76 38.94 8.34 -1.43
N VAL A 77 38.54 8.67 -2.66
CA VAL A 77 39.44 8.72 -3.81
C VAL A 77 40.42 9.90 -3.69
N ASP A 78 39.95 11.07 -3.24
CA ASP A 78 40.80 12.25 -3.05
C ASP A 78 41.81 12.05 -1.89
N GLU A 79 41.39 11.41 -0.79
CA GLU A 79 42.31 11.06 0.31
C GLU A 79 43.39 10.06 -0.14
N ILE A 80 43.02 8.99 -0.85
CA ILE A 80 44.00 8.02 -1.36
C ILE A 80 44.94 8.70 -2.37
N ALA A 81 44.40 9.53 -3.27
CA ALA A 81 45.20 10.27 -4.25
C ALA A 81 46.20 11.23 -3.60
N ARG A 82 45.79 11.96 -2.55
CA ARG A 82 46.67 12.89 -1.84
C ARG A 82 47.66 12.19 -0.92
N ASN A 83 47.20 11.21 -0.13
CA ASN A 83 48.00 10.64 0.95
C ASN A 83 48.87 9.48 0.50
N GLU A 84 48.36 8.59 -0.36
CA GLU A 84 49.13 7.43 -0.84
C GLU A 84 49.89 7.75 -2.14
N LEU A 85 49.27 8.53 -3.03
CA LEU A 85 49.86 8.85 -4.34
C LEU A 85 50.55 10.22 -4.39
N ASN A 86 50.56 11.01 -3.29
CA ASN A 86 51.12 12.38 -3.23
C ASN A 86 50.64 13.28 -4.38
N MET A 87 49.43 13.07 -4.89
CA MET A 87 48.89 13.87 -5.98
C MET A 87 48.56 15.27 -5.45
N VAL A 88 49.22 16.27 -6.05
CA VAL A 88 48.94 17.69 -5.83
C VAL A 88 48.08 18.22 -6.97
N PRO A 89 47.08 19.08 -6.68
CA PRO A 89 46.29 19.70 -7.72
C PRO A 89 47.20 20.46 -8.69
N PRO A 90 47.08 20.25 -10.01
CA PRO A 90 47.96 20.84 -10.99
C PRO A 90 47.77 22.36 -11.04
N GLU A 91 48.87 23.11 -11.14
CA GLU A 91 48.82 24.55 -11.38
C GLU A 91 48.16 24.86 -12.74
N VAL A 92 47.45 25.99 -12.80
CA VAL A 92 46.67 26.44 -13.97
C VAL A 92 47.52 26.51 -15.25
N SER A 93 48.84 26.70 -15.12
CA SER A 93 49.81 26.72 -16.21
C SER A 93 50.09 25.35 -16.86
N LYS A 94 49.67 24.23 -16.25
CA LYS A 94 49.91 22.86 -16.73
C LYS A 94 48.67 22.17 -17.30
N ILE A 95 47.54 22.88 -17.39
CA ILE A 95 46.29 22.31 -17.90
C ILE A 95 46.24 22.48 -19.42
N ILE A 96 46.30 21.37 -20.16
CA ILE A 96 46.20 21.36 -21.62
C ILE A 96 44.82 20.82 -22.01
N VAL A 97 43.96 21.67 -22.56
CA VAL A 97 42.62 21.26 -23.02
C VAL A 97 42.74 20.69 -24.43
N VAL A 98 42.63 19.37 -24.54
CA VAL A 98 42.56 18.70 -25.84
C VAL A 98 41.12 18.77 -26.33
N ARG A 99 40.86 19.62 -27.34
CA ARG A 99 39.57 19.67 -28.02
C ARG A 99 39.56 18.60 -29.11
N LYS A 100 38.53 17.75 -29.08
CA LYS A 100 38.31 16.67 -30.05
C LYS A 100 37.85 17.23 -31.40
#